data_AF-A0A1Q7S589-F1
#
_entry.id   AF-A0A1Q7S589-F1
#
_cell.length_a   1.000
_cell.length_b   1.000
_cell.length_c   1.000
_cell.angle_alpha   90.00
_cell.angle_beta   90.00
_cell.angle_gamma   90.00
#
_symmetry.space_group_name_H-M   'P 1'
#
loop_
_entity.id
_entity.type
_entity.pdbx_description
1 polymer ?
#
loop_
_entity_poly.entity_id
_entity_poly.type
_entity_poly.pdbx_seq_one_letter_code
_entity_poly.pdbx_strand_id
1 'polypeptide(L)'
;MKLKKSPKKALAAIVALAMLPGLAYSQDRASHEAGDVQFEVVGQVTNPTATTSIQYGYLAFINGISGVAPIFNPGPQNESTALFTFFNDTVNERVINNGTIRIINRVGTTTIYLNPSANATFANPASFQNGIPVQTSILRHQVVIDTVTGSFTTTFVNTITSVDRFQIDNTHFRLGKVGQTFRTTVLGHLNSPAPPSAYIAGYAVGPDLVRP
;
A
#
# COMPACT_ATOMS: atom_id res chain seq x y z
N MET A 1 -1.02 -89.81 7.84
CA MET A 1 0.27 -89.44 7.20
C MET A 1 -0.01 -88.43 6.09
N LYS A 2 0.79 -87.34 6.05
CA LYS A 2 0.84 -86.20 5.09
C LYS A 2 -0.12 -85.02 5.28
N LEU A 3 0.44 -83.98 5.93
CA LEU A 3 0.13 -82.55 5.83
C LEU A 3 0.21 -82.02 4.39
N LYS A 4 -0.64 -81.02 4.07
CA LYS A 4 -0.17 -79.82 3.35
C LYS A 4 -1.06 -78.58 3.66
N LYS A 5 -0.40 -77.53 4.16
CA LYS A 5 -0.84 -76.11 4.34
C LYS A 5 -1.29 -75.52 2.98
N SER A 6 -2.21 -74.56 2.87
CA SER A 6 -2.16 -73.16 3.34
C SER A 6 -3.46 -72.43 2.94
N PRO A 7 -3.96 -71.41 3.68
CA PRO A 7 -5.22 -70.71 3.39
C PRO A 7 -5.03 -69.51 2.45
N LYS A 8 -6.02 -69.23 1.59
CA LYS A 8 -6.10 -67.99 0.81
C LYS A 8 -6.95 -66.95 1.55
N LYS A 9 -6.42 -65.74 1.56
CA LYS A 9 -6.76 -64.57 2.36
C LYS A 9 -8.13 -63.97 2.02
N ALA A 10 -8.74 -63.36 3.03
CA ALA A 10 -9.91 -62.49 2.95
C ALA A 10 -9.59 -61.17 2.19
N LEU A 11 -10.64 -60.54 1.65
CA LEU A 11 -10.63 -59.11 1.36
C LEU A 11 -11.99 -58.52 1.76
N ALA A 12 -12.05 -57.92 2.95
CA ALA A 12 -13.12 -57.02 3.35
C ALA A 12 -12.76 -55.62 2.86
N ALA A 13 -13.64 -55.00 2.08
CA ALA A 13 -13.45 -53.63 1.62
C ALA A 13 -13.82 -52.66 2.76
N ILE A 14 -12.82 -51.96 3.30
CA ILE A 14 -13.02 -50.81 4.18
C ILE A 14 -13.23 -49.59 3.28
N VAL A 15 -14.44 -49.03 3.28
CA VAL A 15 -14.70 -47.71 2.70
C VAL A 15 -14.18 -46.66 3.68
N ALA A 16 -13.00 -46.13 3.41
CA ALA A 16 -12.47 -44.98 4.13
C ALA A 16 -13.19 -43.72 3.62
N LEU A 17 -14.07 -43.16 4.46
CA LEU A 17 -14.68 -41.85 4.23
C LEU A 17 -13.59 -40.79 4.42
N ALA A 18 -13.00 -40.33 3.32
CA ALA A 18 -12.02 -39.26 3.34
C ALA A 18 -12.69 -37.95 3.76
N MET A 19 -12.48 -37.55 5.02
CA MET A 19 -12.73 -36.18 5.47
C MET A 19 -11.73 -35.28 4.75
N LEU A 20 -12.18 -34.59 3.70
CA LEU A 20 -11.43 -33.48 3.12
C LEU A 20 -11.39 -32.35 4.17
N PRO A 21 -10.21 -31.93 4.66
CA PRO A 21 -10.12 -30.70 5.42
C PRO A 21 -10.53 -29.58 4.46
N GLY A 22 -11.63 -28.89 4.79
CA GLY A 22 -12.04 -27.69 4.10
C GLY A 22 -10.90 -26.68 4.18
N LEU A 23 -10.12 -26.55 3.12
CA LEU A 23 -9.28 -25.38 2.91
C LEU A 23 -10.24 -24.21 2.76
N ALA A 24 -10.52 -23.53 3.87
CA ALA A 24 -11.08 -22.19 3.84
C ALA A 24 -10.10 -21.35 3.02
N TYR A 25 -10.44 -21.11 1.75
CA TYR A 25 -9.79 -20.08 0.96
C TYR A 25 -10.02 -18.77 1.71
N SER A 26 -9.02 -18.33 2.48
CA SER A 26 -8.93 -16.95 2.92
C SER A 26 -8.94 -16.13 1.64
N GLN A 27 -10.08 -15.52 1.31
CA GLN A 27 -10.12 -14.48 0.29
C GLN A 27 -9.12 -13.41 0.75
N ASP A 28 -8.02 -13.23 0.02
CA ASP A 28 -7.09 -12.13 0.22
C ASP A 28 -7.88 -10.82 0.02
N ARG A 29 -8.38 -10.22 1.11
CA ARG A 29 -9.47 -9.22 1.12
C ARG A 29 -9.15 -7.82 0.57
N ALA A 30 -7.95 -7.58 0.08
CA ALA A 30 -7.60 -6.32 -0.57
C ALA A 30 -7.20 -6.57 -2.03
N SER A 31 -8.21 -6.75 -2.88
CA SER A 31 -8.05 -6.56 -4.33
C SER A 31 -8.33 -5.11 -4.67
N HIS A 32 -7.41 -4.46 -5.40
CA HIS A 32 -7.73 -3.15 -5.99
C HIS A 32 -8.71 -3.30 -7.15
N GLU A 33 -10.00 -3.42 -6.82
CA GLU A 33 -11.06 -3.37 -7.82
C GLU A 33 -11.06 -2.01 -8.52
N ALA A 34 -11.40 -2.04 -9.81
CA ALA A 34 -11.31 -0.88 -10.66
C ALA A 34 -12.30 0.21 -10.22
N GLY A 35 -11.83 1.46 -10.14
CA GLY A 35 -12.65 2.61 -9.75
C GLY A 35 -12.88 2.79 -8.23
N ASP A 36 -12.67 1.75 -7.42
CA ASP A 36 -12.85 1.86 -5.97
C ASP A 36 -11.68 2.56 -5.30
N VAL A 37 -11.99 3.34 -4.25
CA VAL A 37 -10.98 3.86 -3.32
C VAL A 37 -10.29 2.69 -2.65
N GLN A 38 -8.97 2.70 -2.68
CA GLN A 38 -8.10 1.64 -2.17
C GLN A 38 -7.54 1.99 -0.82
N PHE A 39 -7.05 3.21 -0.69
CA PHE A 39 -6.58 3.75 0.57
C PHE A 39 -6.59 5.27 0.52
N GLU A 40 -6.74 5.89 1.68
CA GLU A 40 -6.62 7.33 1.88
C GLU A 40 -5.28 7.63 2.54
N VAL A 41 -4.63 8.73 2.15
CA VAL A 41 -3.30 9.10 2.62
C VAL A 41 -3.31 10.46 3.28
N VAL A 42 -2.53 10.59 4.36
CA VAL A 42 -2.17 11.86 4.98
C VAL A 42 -0.67 11.90 5.11
N GLY A 43 -0.03 12.98 4.67
CA GLY A 43 1.42 13.03 4.63
C GLY A 43 2.04 14.41 4.50
N GLN A 44 3.36 14.41 4.43
CA GLN A 44 4.18 15.59 4.19
C GLN A 44 5.18 15.30 3.07
N VAL A 45 5.75 16.38 2.54
CA VAL A 45 6.79 16.33 1.52
C VAL A 45 8.04 16.99 2.08
N THR A 46 9.19 16.39 1.80
CA THR A 46 10.49 17.06 1.94
C THR A 46 11.17 17.03 0.58
N ASN A 47 11.78 18.13 0.16
CA ASN A 47 12.62 18.19 -1.03
C ASN A 47 14.08 18.31 -0.56
N PRO A 48 14.82 17.20 -0.38
CA PRO A 48 16.19 17.26 0.15
C PRO A 48 17.14 18.05 -0.75
N THR A 49 16.86 18.06 -2.05
CA THR A 49 17.59 18.82 -3.06
C THR A 49 16.62 19.47 -4.04
N ALA A 50 17.13 20.29 -4.97
CA ALA A 50 16.33 20.85 -6.05
C ALA A 50 15.77 19.78 -7.04
N THR A 51 16.38 18.59 -7.06
CA THR A 51 16.05 17.52 -8.02
C THR A 51 15.44 16.27 -7.38
N THR A 52 15.34 16.20 -6.06
CA THR A 52 14.78 15.06 -5.34
C THR A 52 13.61 15.47 -4.46
N SER A 53 12.66 14.56 -4.28
CA SER A 53 11.49 14.78 -3.44
C SER A 53 11.08 13.48 -2.77
N ILE A 54 10.91 13.52 -1.46
CA ILE A 54 10.35 12.43 -0.67
C ILE A 54 8.95 12.80 -0.21
N GLN A 55 8.02 11.85 -0.27
CA GLN A 55 6.68 12.01 0.30
C GLN A 55 6.44 10.88 1.28
N TYR A 56 5.99 11.21 2.48
CA TYR A 56 5.89 10.25 3.57
C TYR A 56 4.68 10.56 4.44
N GLY A 57 4.11 9.52 5.03
CA GLY A 57 2.87 9.67 5.78
C GLY A 57 2.25 8.32 6.13
N TYR A 58 0.96 8.34 6.45
CA TYR A 58 0.23 7.16 6.86
C TYR A 58 -1.05 6.95 6.04
N LEU A 59 -1.58 5.73 6.09
CA LEU A 59 -2.86 5.38 5.49
C LEU A 59 -3.98 5.63 6.50
N ALA A 60 -4.92 6.52 6.18
CA ALA A 60 -6.06 6.86 7.02
C ALA A 60 -7.26 5.92 6.82
N PHE A 61 -7.30 5.25 5.67
CA PHE A 61 -8.28 4.25 5.31
C PHE A 61 -7.62 3.21 4.40
N ILE A 62 -8.04 1.95 4.50
CA ILE A 62 -7.63 0.86 3.63
C ILE A 62 -8.86 0.01 3.33
N ASN A 63 -9.24 -0.04 2.07
CA ASN A 63 -10.38 -0.84 1.61
C ASN A 63 -10.13 -2.32 1.90
N GLY A 64 -11.16 -3.01 2.38
CA GLY A 64 -11.09 -4.40 2.81
C GLY A 64 -10.44 -4.63 4.19
N ILE A 65 -9.90 -3.60 4.86
CA ILE A 65 -9.23 -3.71 6.17
C ILE A 65 -9.87 -2.81 7.23
N SER A 66 -10.05 -1.51 6.98
CA SER A 66 -10.47 -0.53 8.00
C SER A 66 -11.80 -0.83 8.71
N GLY A 67 -12.67 -1.64 8.10
CA GLY A 67 -13.95 -2.06 8.72
C GLY A 67 -13.90 -3.41 9.45
N VAL A 68 -12.78 -4.15 9.38
CA VAL A 68 -12.65 -5.52 9.90
C VAL A 68 -11.43 -5.75 10.78
N ALA A 69 -10.46 -4.83 10.77
CA ALA A 69 -9.24 -4.90 11.54
C ALA A 69 -8.73 -3.48 11.87
N PRO A 70 -8.03 -3.29 13.00
CA PRO A 70 -7.44 -2.00 13.34
C PRO A 70 -6.35 -1.61 12.35
N ILE A 71 -6.40 -0.36 11.90
CA ILE A 71 -5.30 0.27 11.13
C ILE A 71 -4.61 1.39 11.93
N PHE A 72 -5.06 1.62 13.16
CA PHE A 72 -4.46 2.48 14.17
C PHE A 72 -4.41 1.75 15.51
N ASN A 73 -3.35 1.97 16.29
CA ASN A 73 -3.32 1.69 17.72
C ASN A 73 -4.33 2.59 18.48
N PRO A 74 -4.80 2.20 19.68
CA PRO A 74 -5.74 3.01 20.45
C PRO A 74 -5.23 4.44 20.69
N GLY A 75 -6.08 5.43 20.41
CA GLY A 75 -5.75 6.85 20.56
C GLY A 75 -6.26 7.70 19.40
N PRO A 76 -5.77 8.95 19.29
CA PRO A 76 -6.06 9.82 18.15
C PRO A 76 -5.55 9.18 16.86
N GLN A 77 -6.31 9.29 15.75
CA GLN A 77 -5.87 8.80 14.44
C GLN A 77 -4.85 9.76 13.83
N ASN A 78 -3.56 9.43 13.95
CA ASN A 78 -2.45 10.24 13.45
C ASN A 78 -1.22 9.37 13.14
N GLU A 79 -0.07 9.97 12.83
CA GLU A 79 1.15 9.26 12.47
C GLU A 79 1.75 8.41 13.60
N SER A 80 1.49 8.80 14.85
CA SER A 80 1.96 8.10 16.06
C SER A 80 1.05 6.95 16.51
N THR A 81 -0.05 6.70 15.79
CA THR A 81 -0.94 5.57 16.04
C THR A 81 -1.18 4.74 14.79
N ALA A 82 -0.90 5.25 13.59
CA ALA A 82 -1.09 4.51 12.36
C ALA A 82 -0.20 3.26 12.27
N LEU A 83 -0.81 2.13 11.91
CA LEU A 83 -0.10 0.88 11.65
C LEU A 83 0.51 0.83 10.25
N PHE A 84 -0.05 1.59 9.30
CA PHE A 84 0.40 1.61 7.92
C PHE A 84 0.99 2.96 7.56
N THR A 85 2.24 2.94 7.12
CA THR A 85 2.97 4.10 6.64
C THR A 85 3.33 3.95 5.17
N PHE A 86 3.53 5.06 4.47
CA PHE A 86 4.09 5.05 3.13
C PHE A 86 5.33 5.95 3.06
N PHE A 87 6.23 5.58 2.16
CA PHE A 87 7.38 6.38 1.80
C PHE A 87 7.58 6.33 0.30
N ASN A 88 7.62 7.50 -0.32
CA ASN A 88 7.95 7.69 -1.72
C ASN A 88 9.32 8.34 -1.82
N ASP A 89 10.18 7.80 -2.68
CA ASP A 89 11.45 8.41 -3.06
C ASP A 89 11.47 8.67 -4.56
N THR A 90 11.62 9.94 -4.94
CA THR A 90 11.44 10.38 -6.33
C THR A 90 12.51 11.35 -6.79
N VAL A 91 12.85 11.25 -8.07
CA VAL A 91 13.77 12.13 -8.79
C VAL A 91 13.04 12.89 -9.89
N ASN A 92 13.38 14.17 -10.07
CA ASN A 92 12.81 15.00 -11.13
C ASN A 92 13.29 14.51 -12.51
N GLU A 93 12.35 14.24 -13.41
CA GLU A 93 12.65 14.02 -14.83
C GLU A 93 12.59 15.34 -15.61
N ARG A 94 11.62 16.19 -15.29
CA ARG A 94 11.31 17.39 -16.08
C ARG A 94 10.56 18.43 -15.27
N VAL A 95 10.96 19.69 -15.40
CA VAL A 95 10.25 20.87 -14.89
C VAL A 95 9.74 21.70 -16.06
N ILE A 96 8.48 22.09 -16.03
CA ILE A 96 7.83 22.96 -17.02
C ILE A 96 7.22 24.15 -16.28
N ASN A 97 7.53 25.37 -16.71
CA ASN A 97 6.86 26.57 -16.21
C ASN A 97 5.94 27.13 -17.29
N ASN A 98 4.70 27.43 -16.93
CA ASN A 98 3.68 28.01 -17.80
C ASN A 98 2.89 29.08 -17.04
N GLY A 99 3.39 30.32 -17.06
CA GLY A 99 2.82 31.41 -16.25
C GLY A 99 2.93 31.11 -14.75
N THR A 100 1.81 31.21 -14.03
CA THR A 100 1.71 30.89 -12.60
C THR A 100 1.66 29.39 -12.31
N ILE A 101 1.67 28.55 -13.35
CA ILE A 101 1.66 27.10 -13.19
C ILE A 101 3.07 26.55 -13.37
N ARG A 102 3.54 25.79 -12.37
CA ARG A 102 4.76 24.98 -12.47
C ARG A 102 4.39 23.50 -12.42
N ILE A 103 4.83 22.74 -13.42
CA ILE A 103 4.68 21.29 -13.48
C ILE A 103 6.03 20.62 -13.24
N ILE A 104 6.07 19.64 -12.33
CA ILE A 104 7.25 18.80 -12.11
C ILE A 104 6.85 17.34 -12.34
N ASN A 105 7.53 16.70 -13.28
CA ASN A 105 7.39 15.26 -13.54
C ASN A 105 8.53 14.53 -12.84
N ARG A 106 8.21 13.43 -12.17
CA ARG A 106 9.14 12.60 -11.40
C ARG A 106 8.90 11.12 -11.66
N VAL A 107 9.92 10.33 -11.41
CA VAL A 107 9.83 8.87 -11.29
C VAL A 107 10.45 8.43 -9.98
N GLY A 108 10.09 7.24 -9.51
CA GLY A 108 10.60 6.73 -8.25
C GLY A 108 9.93 5.46 -7.79
N THR A 109 9.94 5.25 -6.47
CA THR A 109 9.30 4.11 -5.81
C THR A 109 8.36 4.58 -4.71
N THR A 110 7.31 3.78 -4.47
CA THR A 110 6.45 3.87 -3.28
C THR A 110 6.57 2.57 -2.53
N THR A 111 6.85 2.63 -1.24
CA THR A 111 6.78 1.49 -0.33
C THR A 111 5.74 1.77 0.75
N ILE A 112 4.84 0.82 0.97
CA ILE A 112 3.92 0.80 2.11
C ILE A 112 4.47 -0.18 3.14
N TYR A 113 4.53 0.26 4.39
CA TYR A 113 5.06 -0.51 5.52
C TYR A 113 3.95 -0.80 6.52
N LEU A 114 4.00 -1.99 7.12
CA LEU A 114 3.25 -2.32 8.33
C LEU A 114 4.17 -2.17 9.55
N ASN A 115 3.83 -1.28 10.46
CA ASN A 115 4.56 -1.00 11.69
C ASN A 115 3.64 -1.18 12.92
N PRO A 116 3.62 -2.37 13.53
CA PRO A 116 2.79 -2.65 14.71
C PRO A 116 3.09 -1.73 15.92
N SER A 117 4.31 -1.19 16.00
CA SER A 117 4.72 -0.27 17.07
C SER A 117 4.17 1.14 16.89
N ALA A 118 3.61 1.47 15.72
CA ALA A 118 3.00 2.76 15.39
C ALA A 118 3.84 3.98 15.83
N ASN A 119 5.15 3.95 15.63
CA ASN A 119 6.07 4.97 16.17
C ASN A 119 6.59 5.95 15.12
N ALA A 120 5.83 6.17 14.04
CA ALA A 120 6.19 7.16 13.03
C ALA A 120 5.95 8.58 13.56
N THR A 121 6.71 9.54 13.04
CA THR A 121 6.57 10.95 13.39
C THR A 121 6.97 11.84 12.22
N PHE A 122 6.16 12.86 11.94
CA PHE A 122 6.48 13.86 10.91
C PHE A 122 7.78 14.63 11.17
N ALA A 123 8.23 14.68 12.44
CA ALA A 123 9.53 15.27 12.80
C ALA A 123 10.74 14.44 12.30
N ASN A 124 10.54 13.16 11.97
CA ASN A 124 11.58 12.27 11.45
C ASN A 124 11.04 11.49 10.24
N PRO A 125 11.26 11.98 9.00
CA PRO A 125 10.78 11.31 7.79
C PRO A 125 11.20 9.85 7.65
N ALA A 126 12.39 9.48 8.14
CA ALA A 126 12.88 8.09 8.08
C ALA A 126 12.05 7.13 8.94
N SER A 127 11.36 7.63 9.98
CA SER A 127 10.53 6.80 10.87
C SER A 127 9.35 6.13 10.15
N PHE A 128 8.89 6.70 9.03
CA PHE A 128 7.84 6.11 8.19
C PHE A 128 8.28 4.84 7.46
N GLN A 129 9.57 4.47 7.54
CA GLN A 129 10.14 3.24 6.98
C GLN A 129 10.41 2.17 8.04
N ASN A 130 10.12 2.42 9.33
CA ASN A 130 10.47 1.53 10.44
C ASN A 130 9.73 0.18 10.46
N GLY A 131 8.74 -0.02 9.58
CA GLY A 131 7.94 -1.23 9.51
C GLY A 131 8.48 -2.29 8.55
N ILE A 132 7.70 -3.36 8.38
CA ILE A 132 7.94 -4.38 7.36
C ILE A 132 7.30 -3.90 6.05
N PRO A 133 8.03 -3.84 4.91
CA PRO A 133 7.41 -3.57 3.61
C PRO A 133 6.33 -4.61 3.31
N VAL A 134 5.11 -4.15 3.01
CA VAL A 134 3.98 -5.03 2.62
C VAL A 134 3.56 -4.83 1.18
N GLN A 135 3.95 -3.71 0.57
CA GLN A 135 3.78 -3.46 -0.86
C GLN A 135 4.84 -2.48 -1.35
N THR A 136 5.47 -2.81 -2.47
CA THR A 136 6.37 -1.91 -3.20
C THR A 136 5.86 -1.70 -4.61
N SER A 137 5.99 -0.48 -5.13
CA SER A 137 5.66 -0.13 -6.50
C SER A 137 6.68 0.84 -7.09
N ILE A 138 6.82 0.80 -8.42
CA ILE A 138 7.40 1.92 -9.17
C ILE A 138 6.31 2.95 -9.43
N LEU A 139 6.68 4.24 -9.50
CA LEU A 139 5.75 5.33 -9.73
C LEU A 139 6.21 6.28 -10.83
N ARG A 140 5.23 6.80 -11.58
CA ARG A 140 5.33 8.05 -12.34
C ARG A 140 4.48 9.11 -11.66
N HIS A 141 5.05 10.28 -11.42
CA HIS A 141 4.47 11.35 -10.62
C HIS A 141 4.44 12.64 -11.44
N GLN A 142 3.28 13.32 -11.48
CA GLN A 142 3.18 14.70 -11.93
C GLN A 142 2.56 15.58 -10.84
N VAL A 143 3.29 16.62 -10.41
CA VAL A 143 2.75 17.68 -9.57
C VAL A 143 2.51 18.93 -10.40
N VAL A 144 1.37 19.57 -10.20
CA VAL A 144 0.97 20.83 -10.82
C VAL A 144 0.75 21.84 -9.70
N ILE A 145 1.61 22.85 -9.65
CA ILE A 145 1.68 23.85 -8.59
C ILE A 145 1.19 25.18 -9.13
N ASP A 146 0.27 25.83 -8.41
CA ASP A 146 0.04 27.26 -8.52
C ASP A 146 1.10 27.99 -7.71
N THR A 147 2.00 28.71 -8.38
CA THR A 147 3.12 29.40 -7.74
C THR A 147 2.71 30.68 -7.02
N VAL A 148 1.47 31.15 -7.18
CA VAL A 148 0.94 32.32 -6.46
C VAL A 148 0.40 31.90 -5.10
N THR A 149 -0.43 30.85 -5.07
CA THR A 149 -1.06 30.39 -3.84
C THR A 149 -0.21 29.37 -3.09
N GLY A 150 0.63 28.61 -3.79
CA GLY A 150 1.34 27.46 -3.25
C GLY A 150 0.48 26.19 -3.18
N SER A 151 -0.80 26.25 -3.58
CA SER A 151 -1.63 25.06 -3.73
C SER A 151 -1.15 24.20 -4.90
N PHE A 152 -1.29 22.89 -4.76
CA PHE A 152 -0.97 21.96 -5.83
C PHE A 152 -1.84 20.72 -5.82
N THR A 153 -1.90 20.06 -6.98
CA THR A 153 -2.40 18.71 -7.12
C THR A 153 -1.28 17.82 -7.63
N THR A 154 -1.22 16.60 -7.11
CA THR A 154 -0.25 15.59 -7.55
C THR A 154 -0.98 14.32 -7.92
N THR A 155 -0.56 13.71 -9.03
CA THR A 155 -0.98 12.35 -9.41
C THR A 155 0.23 11.43 -9.44
N PHE A 156 0.09 10.27 -8.82
CA PHE A 156 0.99 9.13 -8.89
C PHE A 156 0.30 8.02 -9.68
N VAL A 157 0.98 7.45 -10.67
CA VAL A 157 0.58 6.21 -11.33
C VAL A 157 1.58 5.15 -10.90
N ASN A 158 1.09 4.18 -10.14
CA ASN A 158 1.89 3.15 -9.51
C ASN A 158 1.70 1.81 -10.22
N THR A 159 2.78 1.02 -10.31
CA THR A 159 2.72 -0.40 -10.71
C THR A 159 3.37 -1.22 -9.61
N ILE A 160 2.61 -2.12 -8.99
CA ILE A 160 3.07 -2.96 -7.88
C ILE A 160 4.15 -3.92 -8.39
N THR A 161 5.32 -3.88 -7.77
CA THR A 161 6.47 -4.73 -8.08
C THR A 161 6.71 -5.81 -7.04
N SER A 162 6.26 -5.59 -5.80
CA SER A 162 6.30 -6.59 -4.72
C SER A 162 5.10 -6.46 -3.80
N VAL A 163 4.60 -7.58 -3.28
CA VAL A 163 3.56 -7.62 -2.27
C VAL A 163 3.80 -8.81 -1.34
N ASP A 164 3.78 -8.54 -0.04
CA ASP A 164 3.88 -9.57 0.99
C ASP A 164 2.55 -9.72 1.71
N ARG A 165 2.25 -10.95 2.14
CA ARG A 165 1.12 -11.21 3.03
C ARG A 165 1.47 -10.75 4.43
N PHE A 166 0.49 -10.19 5.12
CA PHE A 166 0.60 -9.83 6.53
C PHE A 166 -0.65 -10.24 7.28
N GLN A 167 -0.57 -10.21 8.60
CA GLN A 167 -1.65 -10.64 9.49
C GLN A 167 -2.01 -9.51 10.46
N ILE A 168 -3.31 -9.26 10.62
CA ILE A 168 -3.88 -8.44 11.69
C ILE A 168 -5.00 -9.24 12.33
N ASP A 169 -4.99 -9.39 13.66
CA ASP A 169 -6.01 -10.15 14.41
C ASP A 169 -6.35 -11.52 13.79
N ASN A 170 -5.31 -12.30 13.46
CA ASN A 170 -5.40 -13.63 12.81
C ASN A 170 -6.02 -13.67 11.41
N THR A 171 -6.35 -12.52 10.82
CA THR A 171 -6.81 -12.42 9.43
C THR A 171 -5.63 -12.07 8.53
N HIS A 172 -5.50 -12.81 7.43
CA HIS A 172 -4.45 -12.58 6.44
C HIS A 172 -4.92 -11.57 5.39
N PHE A 173 -4.04 -10.64 5.08
CA PHE A 173 -4.26 -9.58 4.10
C PHE A 173 -3.04 -9.45 3.18
N ARG A 174 -3.25 -8.76 2.05
CA ARG A 174 -2.19 -8.27 1.15
C ARG A 174 -2.68 -6.99 0.48
N LEU A 175 -1.80 -6.08 0.12
CA LEU A 175 -2.19 -4.86 -0.59
C LEU A 175 -1.94 -5.06 -2.10
N GLY A 176 -2.96 -5.55 -2.81
CA GLY A 176 -2.91 -5.73 -4.25
C GLY A 176 -2.16 -6.99 -4.73
N LYS A 177 -1.66 -6.93 -5.97
CA LYS A 177 -0.93 -8.01 -6.66
C LYS A 177 0.19 -7.43 -7.52
N VAL A 178 1.30 -8.16 -7.70
CA VAL A 178 2.36 -7.78 -8.64
C VAL A 178 1.78 -7.56 -10.04
N GLY A 179 2.20 -6.47 -10.69
CA GLY A 179 1.71 -6.04 -12.00
C GLY A 179 0.42 -5.23 -11.97
N GLN A 180 -0.29 -5.19 -10.83
CA GLN A 180 -1.48 -4.36 -10.68
C GLN A 180 -1.09 -2.88 -10.61
N THR A 181 -1.89 -2.03 -11.24
CA THR A 181 -1.71 -0.58 -11.23
C THR A 181 -2.76 0.10 -10.37
N PHE A 182 -2.40 1.22 -9.76
CA PHE A 182 -3.35 2.11 -9.09
C PHE A 182 -2.92 3.57 -9.30
N ARG A 183 -3.85 4.50 -9.09
CA ARG A 183 -3.59 5.94 -9.21
C ARG A 183 -3.85 6.61 -7.87
N THR A 184 -2.86 7.31 -7.35
CA THR A 184 -3.02 8.16 -6.15
C THR A 184 -3.12 9.60 -6.58
N THR A 185 -4.15 10.30 -6.11
CA THR A 185 -4.29 11.75 -6.28
C THR A 185 -4.25 12.40 -4.90
N VAL A 186 -3.37 13.39 -4.74
CA VAL A 186 -3.30 14.20 -3.52
C VAL A 186 -3.42 15.67 -3.85
N LEU A 187 -4.10 16.37 -2.95
CA LEU A 187 -4.07 17.82 -2.86
C LEU A 187 -3.01 18.20 -1.84
N GLY A 188 -2.38 19.34 -2.03
CA GLY A 188 -1.43 19.84 -1.07
C GLY A 188 -1.18 21.33 -1.15
N HIS A 189 -0.41 21.80 -0.19
CA HIS A 189 0.00 23.18 -0.09
C HIS A 189 1.48 23.24 0.26
N LEU A 190 2.25 24.02 -0.49
CA LEU A 190 3.65 24.29 -0.20
C LEU A 190 3.77 24.98 1.16
N ASN A 191 4.78 24.61 1.92
CA ASN A 191 5.05 25.22 3.22
C ASN A 191 6.35 26.04 3.15
N SER A 192 6.26 27.29 3.57
CA SER A 192 7.38 28.23 3.59
C SER A 192 7.36 29.02 4.91
N PRO A 193 8.42 28.96 5.74
CA PRO A 193 9.66 28.22 5.49
C PRO A 193 9.49 26.69 5.64
N ALA A 194 10.29 25.93 4.89
CA ALA A 194 10.45 24.48 5.08
C ALA A 194 11.45 24.21 6.23
N PRO A 195 11.41 23.06 6.93
CA PRO A 195 10.57 21.86 6.71
C PRO A 195 9.20 21.84 7.46
N PRO A 196 8.23 21.00 7.01
CA PRO A 196 8.25 20.23 5.76
C PRO A 196 8.17 21.17 4.55
N SER A 197 8.46 20.67 3.36
CA SER A 197 8.30 21.43 2.11
C SER A 197 6.83 21.57 1.70
N ALA A 198 5.96 20.65 2.11
CA ALA A 198 4.52 20.71 1.88
C ALA A 198 3.73 19.77 2.79
N TYR A 199 2.43 20.02 2.88
CA TYR A 199 1.43 19.10 3.44
C TYR A 199 0.58 18.50 2.32
N ILE A 200 0.23 17.22 2.42
CA ILE A 200 -0.56 16.50 1.42
C ILE A 200 -1.64 15.61 2.06
N ALA A 201 -2.77 15.49 1.38
CA ALA A 201 -3.79 14.49 1.68
C ALA A 201 -4.53 14.08 0.40
N GLY A 202 -5.06 12.86 0.37
CA GLY A 202 -5.82 12.38 -0.78
C GLY A 202 -6.07 10.89 -0.71
N TYR A 203 -6.22 10.26 -1.88
CA TYR A 203 -6.61 8.86 -1.95
C TYR A 203 -6.08 8.18 -3.20
N ALA A 204 -5.96 6.86 -3.12
CA ALA A 204 -5.68 5.98 -4.24
C ALA A 204 -6.96 5.31 -4.73
N VAL A 205 -7.07 5.17 -6.04
CA VAL A 205 -8.10 4.37 -6.71
C VAL A 205 -7.46 3.25 -7.51
N GLY A 206 -8.18 2.14 -7.67
CA GLY A 206 -7.80 1.08 -8.59
C GLY A 206 -7.68 1.60 -10.04
N PRO A 207 -7.21 0.76 -10.97
CA PRO A 207 -7.12 1.19 -12.37
C PRO A 207 -8.50 1.57 -12.89
N ASP A 208 -8.56 2.49 -13.85
CA ASP A 208 -9.81 2.74 -14.57
C ASP A 208 -10.22 1.44 -15.28
N LEU A 209 -11.52 1.10 -15.27
CA LEU A 209 -12.03 0.00 -16.08
C LEU A 209 -11.71 0.32 -17.54
N VAL A 210 -10.79 -0.45 -18.14
CA VAL A 210 -10.67 -0.47 -19.59
C VAL A 210 -11.96 -1.13 -20.08
N ARG A 211 -12.95 -0.32 -20.45
CA ARG A 211 -14.10 -0.85 -21.20
C ARG A 211 -13.55 -1.33 -22.54
N PRO A 212 -13.81 -2.60 -22.91
CA PRO A 212 -13.43 -3.13 -24.23
C PRO A 212 -14.14 -2.37 -25.36
#